data_AF-A0A966AIW1-F1
#
_entry.id   AF-A0A966AIW1-F1
#
_cell.length_a   1.000
_cell.length_b   1.000
_cell.length_c   1.000
_cell.angle_alpha   90.00
_cell.angle_beta   90.00
_cell.angle_gamma   90.00
#
_symmetry.space_group_name_H-M   'P 1'
#
loop_
_entity.id
_entity.type
_entity.pdbx_description
1 polymer ?
#
loop_
_entity_poly.entity_id
_entity_poly.type
_entity_poly.pdbx_seq_one_letter_code
_entity_poly.pdbx_strand_id
1 'polypeptide(L)' 'DGGVPEGMVFIPFCYAEAAANVLTNPALDPFGKIPEFKFCAAKVEAVADERAA' A
#
# COMPACT_ATOMS: atom_id res chain seq x y z
N ASP A 1 9.50 -13.90 4.66
CA ASP A 1 9.92 -14.64 3.45
C ASP A 1 10.94 -13.77 2.70
N GLY A 2 11.59 -14.29 1.67
CA GLY A 2 12.56 -13.53 0.85
C GLY A 2 11.98 -12.97 -0.44
N GLY A 3 10.65 -12.93 -0.59
CA GLY A 3 9.95 -12.50 -1.79
C GLY A 3 9.77 -10.98 -1.91
N VAL A 4 9.96 -10.25 -0.81
CA VAL A 4 9.91 -8.78 -0.78
C VAL A 4 11.30 -8.24 -0.42
N PRO A 5 11.89 -7.35 -1.24
CA PRO A 5 13.16 -6.72 -0.93
C PRO A 5 13.14 -5.94 0.38
N GLU A 6 14.31 -5.81 1.02
CA GLU A 6 14.45 -5.00 2.22
C GLU A 6 14.07 -3.53 1.94
N GLY A 7 13.31 -2.93 2.87
CA GLY A 7 12.78 -1.56 2.72
C GLY A 7 11.50 -1.46 1.87
N MET A 8 10.98 -2.57 1.35
CA MET A 8 9.70 -2.61 0.63
C MET A 8 8.61 -3.30 1.46
N VAL A 9 7.37 -2.91 1.19
CA VAL A 9 6.17 -3.58 1.71
C VAL A 9 5.28 -3.99 0.55
N PHE A 10 4.62 -5.13 0.69
CA PHE A 10 3.63 -5.61 -0.27
C PHE A 10 2.26 -5.63 0.40
N ILE A 11 1.25 -5.03 -0.25
CA ILE A 11 -0.12 -4.95 0.26
C ILE A 11 -1.10 -5.34 -0.88
N PRO A 12 -1.98 -6.33 -0.68
CA PRO A 12 -3.03 -6.66 -1.65
C PRO A 12 -4.13 -5.58 -1.66
N PHE A 13 -4.72 -5.32 -2.83
CA PHE A 13 -5.75 -4.28 -3.02
C PHE A 13 -7.15 -4.85 -3.33
N CYS A 14 -7.34 -6.15 -3.18
CA CYS A 14 -8.61 -6.83 -3.46
C CYS A 14 -9.62 -6.80 -2.29
N TYR A 15 -9.23 -6.26 -1.13
CA TYR A 15 -10.06 -6.17 0.07
C TYR A 15 -10.69 -4.78 0.17
N ALA A 16 -12.02 -4.72 0.23
CA ALA A 16 -12.76 -3.45 0.31
C ALA A 16 -12.63 -2.81 1.70
N GLU A 17 -12.62 -3.64 2.74
CA GLU A 17 -12.44 -3.26 4.15
C GLU A 17 -11.03 -2.72 4.46
N ALA A 18 -10.06 -3.03 3.61
CA ALA A 18 -8.65 -2.65 3.75
C ALA A 18 -8.10 -2.13 2.41
N ALA A 19 -8.77 -1.10 1.85
CA ALA A 19 -8.49 -0.58 0.52
C ALA A 19 -7.11 0.08 0.42
N ALA A 20 -6.09 -0.67 -0.02
CA ALA A 20 -4.72 -0.20 -0.21
C ALA A 20 -4.63 1.01 -1.17
N ASN A 21 -5.56 1.13 -2.13
CA ASN A 21 -5.60 2.24 -3.10
C ASN A 21 -5.73 3.62 -2.44
N VAL A 22 -6.25 3.72 -1.20
CA VAL A 22 -6.32 4.97 -0.44
C VAL A 22 -4.92 5.54 -0.17
N LEU A 23 -3.90 4.68 -0.09
CA LEU A 23 -2.51 5.09 0.11
C LEU A 23 -1.83 5.51 -1.20
N THR A 24 -2.32 5.09 -2.36
CA THR A 24 -1.63 5.28 -3.64
C THR A 24 -1.75 6.70 -4.20
N ASN A 25 -0.81 7.10 -5.06
CA ASN A 25 -0.81 8.42 -5.70
C ASN A 25 -1.86 8.48 -6.84
N PRO A 26 -2.79 9.45 -6.84
CA PRO A 26 -3.79 9.59 -7.90
C PRO A 26 -3.22 10.18 -9.20
N ALA A 27 -1.93 10.52 -9.24
CA ALA A 27 -1.29 11.00 -10.46
C ALA A 27 -1.38 9.94 -11.58
N LEU A 28 -1.71 10.43 -12.77
CA LEU A 28 -1.78 9.61 -13.98
C LEU A 28 -0.54 9.88 -14.84
N ASP A 29 -0.02 8.83 -15.47
CA ASP A 29 0.97 8.98 -16.53
C ASP A 29 0.45 9.92 -17.64
N PRO A 30 1.25 10.91 -18.10
CA PRO A 30 0.80 11.94 -19.04
C PRO A 30 0.41 11.41 -20.42
N PHE A 31 0.84 10.21 -20.81
CA PHE A 31 0.57 9.63 -22.13
C PHE A 31 -0.46 8.49 -22.04
N GLY A 32 -0.16 7.49 -21.23
CA GLY A 32 -0.95 6.27 -21.06
C GLY A 32 -2.12 6.40 -20.09
N LYS A 33 -2.17 7.47 -19.28
CA LYS A 33 -3.23 7.71 -18.27
C LYS A 33 -3.38 6.55 -17.27
N ILE A 34 -2.28 5.84 -17.00
CA ILE A 34 -2.25 4.74 -16.04
C ILE A 34 -1.93 5.32 -14.66
N PRO A 35 -2.68 4.96 -13.61
CA PRO A 35 -2.40 5.38 -12.24
C PRO A 35 -1.17 4.69 -11.64
N GLU A 36 -0.48 5.38 -10.74
CA GLU A 36 0.70 4.90 -10.02
C GLU A 36 0.34 3.94 -8.87
N PHE A 37 -0.09 2.72 -9.20
CA PHE A 37 -0.43 1.72 -8.17
C PHE A 37 0.76 0.90 -7.66
N LYS A 38 1.86 0.85 -8.41
CA LYS A 38 2.96 -0.08 -8.12
C LYS A 38 3.95 0.42 -7.06
N PHE A 39 3.97 1.74 -6.82
CA PHE A 39 4.88 2.37 -5.89
C PHE A 39 4.17 3.47 -5.12
N CYS A 40 4.33 3.46 -3.80
CA CYS A 40 3.90 4.52 -2.91
C CYS A 40 4.87 4.60 -1.73
N ALA A 41 5.21 5.81 -1.30
CA ALA A 41 5.92 6.02 -0.05
C ALA A 41 4.96 5.78 1.13
N ALA A 42 5.28 4.82 1.97
CA ALA A 42 4.49 4.47 3.14
C ALA A 42 5.34 4.46 4.40
N LYS A 43 4.70 4.67 5.55
CA LYS A 43 5.30 4.53 6.88
C LYS A 43 4.56 3.41 7.61
N VAL A 44 5.30 2.42 8.08
CA VAL A 44 4.74 1.32 8.88
C VAL A 44 4.83 1.70 10.35
N GLU A 45 3.72 1.55 11.08
CA GLU A 45 3.64 1.79 12.51
C GLU A 45 3.00 0.57 13.20
N ALA A 46 3.42 0.30 14.43
CA ALA A 46 2.80 -0.74 15.23
C ALA A 46 1.41 -0.28 15.68
N VAL A 47 0.41 -1.13 15.50
CA VAL A 47 -0.93 -0.90 16.06
C VAL A 47 -0.95 -1.31 17.53
N ALA A 48 -1.69 -0.57 18.36
CA ALA A 48 -1.97 -0.98 19.72
C ALA A 48 -2.77 -2.30 19.70
N ASP A 49 -2.52 -3.18 20.68
CA ASP A 49 -3.25 -4.44 20.77
C ASP A 49 -4.69 -4.20 21.22
N GLU A 50 -5.63 -4.16 20.27
CA GLU A 50 -7.05 -3.96 20.54
C GLU A 50 -7.72 -5.17 21.21
N ARG A 51 -7.05 -6.34 21.30
CA ARG A 51 -7.58 -7.52 22.00
C ARG A 51 -7.35 -7.49 23.51
N ALA A 52 -6.54 -6.56 24.01
CA ALA A 52 -6.26 -6.38 25.43
C ALA A 52 -7.23 -5.40 26.11
N ALA A 53 -8.21 -4.84 25.38
CA ALA A 53 -9.23 -3.91 25.85
C ALA A 53 -10.58 -4.58 26.10
#